data_AF-A0A973CT59-F1
#
_entry.id   AF-A0A973CT59-F1
#
_cell.length_a   1.000
_cell.length_b   1.000
_cell.length_c   1.000
_cell.angle_alpha   90.00
_cell.angle_beta   90.00
_cell.angle_gamma   90.00
#
_symmetry.space_group_name_H-M   'P 1'
#
loop_
_entity.id
_entity.type
_entity.pdbx_description
1 polymer ?
#
loop_
_entity_poly.entity_id
_entity_poly.type
_entity_poly.pdbx_seq_one_letter_code
_entity_poly.pdbx_strand_id
1 'polypeptide(L)'
;EQDFGKIDPGDVIGGSMGLGLSINDRLSVALSYDHAYVLKTKQNGSYVSGSVPLQIGSFGAGITWRRNQRSSYSFFLGVGVTDDAPDVSLGIRIPTSYDLFRD
;
A
#
# COMPACT_ATOMS: atom_id res chain seq x y z
N GLU A 1 3.17 36.88 4.18
CA GLU A 1 3.12 35.47 4.61
C GLU A 1 1.70 35.19 5.10
N GLN A 2 0.94 34.29 4.46
CA GLN A 2 -0.36 33.88 5.01
C GLN A 2 -0.08 32.78 6.04
N ASP A 3 -0.32 33.09 7.31
CA ASP A 3 -0.26 32.12 8.39
C ASP A 3 -1.52 31.25 8.32
N PHE A 4 -1.37 30.00 7.89
CA PHE A 4 -2.48 29.05 7.74
C PHE A 4 -2.97 28.51 9.10
N GLY A 5 -2.36 28.92 10.22
CA GLY A 5 -2.71 28.42 11.54
C GLY A 5 -2.41 26.93 11.70
N LYS A 6 -3.02 26.28 12.70
CA LYS A 6 -2.81 24.85 12.95
C LYS A 6 -3.73 24.02 12.06
N ILE A 7 -3.14 23.31 11.11
CA ILE A 7 -3.80 22.32 10.25
C ILE A 7 -3.64 20.94 10.90
N ASP A 8 -4.76 20.25 11.09
CA ASP A 8 -4.82 18.89 11.61
C ASP A 8 -5.39 17.97 10.51
N PRO A 9 -4.53 17.28 9.73
CA PRO A 9 -4.96 16.30 8.75
C PRO A 9 -5.62 15.14 9.49
N GLY A 10 -6.90 14.88 9.18
CA GLY A 10 -7.71 13.96 9.98
C GLY A 10 -7.12 12.55 10.07
N ASP A 11 -7.45 11.84 11.16
CA ASP A 11 -6.94 10.49 11.42
C ASP A 11 -7.32 9.50 10.29
N VAL A 12 -6.52 8.43 10.16
CA VAL A 12 -6.75 7.38 9.17
C VAL A 12 -7.09 6.08 9.87
N ILE A 13 -8.17 5.44 9.43
CA ILE A 13 -8.53 4.08 9.83
C ILE A 13 -8.41 3.19 8.59
N GLY A 14 -7.54 2.18 8.66
CA GLY A 14 -7.27 1.31 7.53
C GLY A 14 -7.35 -0.17 7.88
N GLY A 15 -7.62 -0.99 6.87
CA GLY A 15 -7.61 -2.44 6.95
C GLY A 15 -7.20 -3.07 5.63
N SER A 16 -6.69 -4.29 5.70
CA SER A 16 -6.29 -5.03 4.51
C SER A 16 -6.67 -6.51 4.61
N MET A 17 -6.90 -7.11 3.46
CA MET A 17 -7.18 -8.52 3.29
C MET A 17 -6.35 -9.05 2.14
N GLY A 18 -5.91 -10.31 2.22
CA GLY A 18 -5.12 -10.89 1.15
C GLY A 18 -5.17 -12.40 1.12
N LEU A 19 -4.89 -12.95 -0.06
CA LEU A 19 -4.79 -14.37 -0.34
C LEU A 19 -3.46 -14.63 -1.03
N GLY A 20 -2.77 -15.70 -0.62
CA GLY A 20 -1.51 -16.13 -1.22
C GLY A 20 -1.58 -17.61 -1.56
N LEU A 21 -1.14 -17.96 -2.77
CA LEU A 21 -1.11 -19.33 -3.28
C LEU A 21 0.26 -19.61 -3.88
N SER A 22 0.89 -20.71 -3.44
CA SER A 22 2.07 -21.25 -4.10
C SER A 22 1.63 -22.15 -5.25
N ILE A 23 1.98 -21.77 -6.48
CA ILE A 23 1.71 -22.55 -7.68
C ILE A 23 2.68 -23.72 -7.78
N ASN A 24 3.94 -23.49 -7.39
CA ASN A 24 4.97 -24.52 -7.28
C ASN A 24 6.04 -24.09 -6.28
N ASP A 25 7.08 -24.91 -6.09
CA ASP A 25 8.17 -24.64 -5.14
C ASP A 25 8.91 -23.32 -5.38
N ARG A 26 8.78 -22.71 -6.56
CA ARG A 26 9.48 -21.46 -6.90
C ARG A 26 8.56 -20.33 -7.30
N LEU A 27 7.27 -20.56 -7.49
CA LEU A 27 6.33 -19.58 -8.01
C LEU A 27 5.15 -19.44 -7.06
N SER A 28 4.87 -18.21 -6.64
CA SER A 28 3.71 -17.89 -5.81
C SER A 28 2.98 -16.68 -6.37
N VAL A 29 1.66 -16.65 -6.21
CA VAL A 29 0.79 -15.54 -6.56
C VAL A 29 0.05 -15.05 -5.33
N ALA A 30 -0.23 -13.75 -5.30
CA ALA A 30 -0.98 -13.14 -4.23
C ALA A 30 -2.03 -12.19 -4.81
N LEU A 31 -3.16 -12.07 -4.12
CA LEU A 31 -4.18 -11.06 -4.33
C LEU A 31 -4.37 -10.30 -3.02
N SER A 32 -4.59 -8.99 -3.08
CA SER A 32 -4.84 -8.17 -1.90
C SER A 32 -5.94 -7.15 -2.16
N TYR A 33 -6.60 -6.76 -1.09
CA TYR A 33 -7.46 -5.59 -1.03
C TYR A 33 -7.08 -4.77 0.19
N ASP A 34 -6.84 -3.49 -0.01
CA ASP A 34 -6.46 -2.53 1.01
C ASP A 34 -7.47 -1.38 0.99
N HIS A 35 -7.97 -0.98 2.16
CA HIS A 35 -8.90 0.15 2.28
C HIS A 35 -8.49 1.07 3.43
N ALA A 36 -8.51 2.38 3.19
CA ALA A 36 -8.25 3.40 4.19
C ALA A 36 -9.32 4.49 4.15
N TYR A 37 -9.83 4.85 5.32
CA TYR A 37 -10.77 5.94 5.54
C TYR A 37 -10.04 7.09 6.23
N VAL A 38 -9.94 8.23 5.57
CA VAL A 38 -9.28 9.43 6.10
C VAL A 38 -10.35 10.40 6.61
N LEU A 39 -10.27 10.77 7.89
CA LEU A 39 -11.18 11.72 8.51
C LEU A 39 -10.97 13.13 7.96
N LYS A 40 -11.99 13.97 8.13
CA LYS A 40 -11.97 15.37 7.70
C LYS A 40 -10.87 16.15 8.41
N THR A 41 -10.22 17.03 7.67
CA THR A 41 -9.21 17.96 8.16
C THR A 41 -9.86 19.05 9.01
N LYS A 42 -9.21 19.39 10.13
CA LYS A 42 -9.59 20.52 10.99
C LYS A 42 -8.54 21.63 10.87
N GLN A 43 -8.99 22.89 10.89
CA GLN A 43 -8.14 24.07 10.98
C GLN A 43 -8.58 24.89 12.19
N ASN A 44 -7.64 25.20 13.08
CA ASN A 44 -7.91 25.96 14.32
C ASN A 44 -9.09 25.39 15.15
N GLY A 45 -9.23 24.06 15.18
CA GLY A 45 -10.26 23.35 15.96
C GLY A 45 -11.64 23.25 15.30
N SER A 46 -11.85 23.85 14.11
CA SER A 46 -13.08 23.73 13.32
C SER A 46 -12.84 22.95 12.04
N TYR A 47 -13.83 22.19 11.55
CA TYR A 47 -13.72 21.53 10.24
C TYR A 47 -13.56 22.56 9.13
N VAL A 48 -12.60 22.35 8.23
CA VAL A 48 -12.40 23.24 7.08
C VAL A 48 -13.62 23.13 6.16
N SER A 49 -14.18 24.28 5.76
CA SER A 49 -15.30 24.31 4.80
C SER A 49 -14.86 23.67 3.48
N GLY A 50 -15.58 22.63 3.04
CA GLY A 50 -15.22 21.83 1.86
C GLY A 50 -14.35 20.60 2.15
N SER A 51 -13.93 20.36 3.41
CA SER A 51 -13.26 19.09 3.75
C SER A 51 -14.24 17.93 3.72
N VAL A 52 -14.02 17.03 2.76
CA VAL A 52 -14.70 15.74 2.65
C VAL A 52 -13.77 14.63 3.17
N PRO A 53 -14.31 13.58 3.81
CA PRO A 53 -13.51 12.42 4.16
C PRO A 53 -13.09 11.70 2.87
N LEU A 54 -11.89 11.11 2.86
CA LEU A 54 -11.38 10.37 1.70
C LEU A 54 -11.55 8.87 1.93
N GLN A 55 -11.86 8.15 0.85
CA GLN A 55 -11.92 6.69 0.85
C GLN A 55 -10.95 6.15 -0.19
N ILE A 56 -9.90 5.50 0.28
CA ILE A 56 -8.80 5.02 -0.56
C ILE A 56 -8.85 3.50 -0.54
N GLY A 57 -9.45 2.90 -1.57
CA GLY A 57 -9.52 1.47 -1.78
C GLY A 57 -8.63 1.04 -2.94
N SER A 58 -7.83 0.00 -2.75
CA SER A 58 -6.93 -0.54 -3.76
C SER A 58 -7.06 -2.06 -3.83
N PHE A 59 -7.13 -2.59 -5.05
CA PHE A 59 -7.01 -4.02 -5.31
C PHE A 59 -5.64 -4.33 -5.87
N GLY A 60 -4.99 -5.38 -5.36
CA GLY A 60 -3.63 -5.75 -5.70
C GLY A 60 -3.52 -7.19 -6.19
N ALA A 61 -2.57 -7.41 -7.10
CA ALA A 61 -2.11 -8.73 -7.50
C ALA A 61 -0.59 -8.75 -7.54
N GLY A 62 0.01 -9.85 -7.11
CA GLY A 62 1.45 -10.03 -7.07
C GLY A 62 1.86 -11.41 -7.56
N ILE A 63 3.04 -11.48 -8.17
CA ILE A 63 3.70 -12.72 -8.53
C ILE A 63 5.12 -12.70 -7.98
N THR A 64 5.53 -13.80 -7.36
CA THR A 64 6.88 -13.96 -6.81
C THR A 64 7.52 -15.21 -7.37
N TRP A 65 8.69 -15.05 -7.97
CA TRP A 65 9.52 -16.11 -8.51
C TRP A 65 10.84 -16.22 -7.75
N ARG A 66 11.09 -17.38 -7.13
CA ARG A 66 12.31 -17.71 -6.41
C ARG A 66 13.37 -18.25 -7.38
N ARG A 67 14.41 -17.45 -7.64
CA ARG A 67 15.53 -17.85 -8.50
C ARG A 67 16.41 -18.90 -7.83
N ASN A 68 16.76 -18.68 -6.57
CA ASN A 68 17.54 -19.61 -5.73
C ASN A 68 17.16 -19.43 -4.25
N GLN A 69 17.84 -20.12 -3.34
CA GLN A 69 17.54 -20.03 -1.89
C GLN A 69 17.80 -18.64 -1.28
N ARG A 70 18.54 -17.77 -1.97
CA ARG A 70 18.99 -16.46 -1.48
C ARG A 70 18.38 -15.27 -2.22
N SER A 71 17.72 -15.49 -3.36
CA SER A 71 17.13 -14.41 -4.15
C SER A 71 15.81 -14.77 -4.80
N SER A 72 14.93 -13.77 -4.83
CA SER A 72 13.63 -13.81 -5.49
C SER A 72 13.36 -12.54 -6.28
N TYR A 73 12.43 -12.64 -7.23
CA TYR A 73 11.88 -11.52 -7.98
C TYR A 73 10.40 -11.45 -7.65
N SER A 74 9.93 -10.30 -7.20
CA SER A 74 8.50 -10.06 -6.94
C SER A 74 8.02 -8.92 -7.82
N PHE A 75 6.92 -9.13 -8.51
CA PHE A 75 6.22 -8.11 -9.27
C PHE A 75 4.84 -7.89 -8.65
N PHE A 76 4.43 -6.64 -8.53
CA PHE A 76 3.15 -6.23 -7.96
C PHE A 76 2.46 -5.23 -8.87
N LEU A 77 1.15 -5.40 -9.02
CA LEU A 77 0.22 -4.49 -9.67
C LEU A 77 -0.89 -4.16 -8.68
N GLY A 78 -1.09 -2.88 -8.41
CA GLY A 78 -2.22 -2.34 -7.68
C GLY A 78 -3.09 -1.48 -8.60
N VAL A 79 -4.39 -1.50 -8.39
CA VAL A 79 -5.38 -0.67 -9.09
C VAL A 79 -6.27 -0.02 -8.05
N GLY A 80 -6.43 1.29 -8.14
CA GLY A 80 -7.39 2.04 -7.33
C GLY A 80 -8.81 1.65 -7.71
N VAL A 81 -9.64 1.34 -6.72
CA VAL A 81 -11.06 1.00 -6.91
C VAL A 81 -11.99 2.06 -6.31
N THR A 82 -11.44 3.16 -5.83
CA THR A 82 -12.16 4.36 -5.37
C THR A 82 -11.58 5.58 -6.05
N ASP A 83 -12.37 6.66 -6.11
CA ASP A 83 -12.00 7.90 -6.80
C ASP A 83 -10.76 8.59 -6.19
N ASP A 84 -10.52 8.38 -4.88
CA ASP A 84 -9.38 8.97 -4.17
C ASP A 84 -8.11 8.11 -4.23
N ALA A 85 -8.18 6.89 -4.80
CA ALA A 85 -7.05 5.99 -4.90
C ALA A 85 -6.25 6.21 -6.20
N PRO A 86 -4.93 5.93 -6.22
CA PRO A 86 -4.16 5.97 -7.46
C PRO A 86 -4.71 4.95 -8.47
N ASP A 87 -4.92 5.39 -9.72
CA ASP A 87 -5.49 4.54 -10.78
C ASP A 87 -4.72 3.22 -10.92
N VAL A 88 -3.37 3.30 -11.01
CA VAL A 88 -2.50 2.14 -11.17
C VAL A 88 -1.18 2.33 -10.41
N SER A 89 -0.73 1.28 -9.73
CA SER A 89 0.57 1.21 -9.04
C SER A 89 1.33 -0.04 -9.50
N LEU A 90 2.59 0.13 -9.88
CA LEU A 90 3.45 -0.97 -10.33
C LEU A 90 4.69 -1.04 -9.46
N GLY A 91 5.08 -2.24 -9.05
CA GLY A 91 6.22 -2.47 -8.18
C GLY A 91 7.03 -3.69 -8.59
N ILE A 92 8.36 -3.55 -8.52
CA ILE A 92 9.30 -4.65 -8.66
C ILE A 92 10.16 -4.69 -7.41
N ARG A 93 10.33 -5.87 -6.82
CA ARG A 93 11.16 -6.11 -5.65
C ARG A 93 12.11 -7.26 -5.92
N ILE A 94 13.37 -7.12 -5.52
CA ILE A 94 14.39 -8.16 -5.67
C ILE A 94 15.04 -8.42 -4.30
N PRO A 95 14.37 -9.16 -3.39
CA PRO A 95 14.96 -9.51 -2.11
C PRO A 95 16.21 -10.38 -2.31
N THR A 96 17.27 -10.06 -1.57
CA THR A 96 18.52 -10.82 -1.59
C THR A 96 19.05 -10.97 -0.17
N SER A 97 19.47 -12.18 0.21
CA SER A 97 20.06 -12.47 1.51
C SER A 97 21.55 -12.77 1.37
N TYR A 98 22.37 -12.12 2.19
CA TYR A 98 23.81 -12.36 2.28
C TYR A 98 24.13 -12.95 3.65
N ASP A 99 24.94 -14.01 3.66
CA ASP A 99 25.49 -14.58 4.89
C ASP A 99 26.94 -14.10 5.01
N LEU A 100 27.18 -13.14 5.90
CA LEU A 100 28.44 -12.41 6.01
C LEU A 100 29.38 -12.99 7.07
N PHE A 101 28.90 -13.92 7.91
CA PHE A 101 29.64 -14.41 9.09
C PHE A 101 29.76 -15.94 9.14
N ARG A 102 29.65 -16.61 8.00
CA ARG A 102 29.84 -18.06 7.93
C ARG A 102 31.33 -18.39 7.83
N ASP A 103 31.99 -18.43 8.97
CA ASP A 103 33.26 -19.15 9.18
C ASP A 103 33.01 -20.68 9.19
#